data_AF-A0A1W9N3S5-F1
#
_entry.id   AF-A0A1W9N3S5-F1
#
_cell.length_a   1.000
_cell.length_b   1.000
_cell.length_c   1.000
_cell.angle_alpha   90.00
_cell.angle_beta   90.00
_cell.angle_gamma   90.00
#
_symmetry.space_group_name_H-M   'P 1'
#
loop_
_entity.id
_entity.type
_entity.pdbx_description
1 polymer ?
#
loop_
_entity_poly.entity_id
_entity_poly.type
_entity_poly.pdbx_seq_one_letter_code
_entity_poly.pdbx_strand_id
1 'polypeptide(L)'
;MNQAEHKEKLSVYDALAPIREKIQACIQCGTCSGSCPNEFAMDMTPRHLWRLLLMGQAEDIFHSKTFMLCSACYYCTLRCPRGLPLTEAMGELKQIAARENLVPYNQSVRFYKSFMESVRRHGRVQEMEFMTLYFASMKSPFLPLRFAPLGLRLMSKGKVHLHIPLQNDPNSLDAVFRKAEEMEKVRSEK
;
A
#
# COMPACT_ATOMS: atom_id res chain seq x y z
N MET A 1 -27.27 12.00 -7.26
CA MET A 1 -26.20 12.04 -6.25
C MET A 1 -26.81 11.72 -4.90
N ASN A 2 -26.47 10.57 -4.34
CA ASN A 2 -27.00 10.14 -3.04
C ASN A 2 -26.20 10.77 -1.89
N GLN A 3 -26.85 11.03 -0.75
CA GLN A 3 -26.24 11.64 0.43
C GLN A 3 -25.09 10.79 1.02
N ALA A 4 -25.09 9.48 0.79
CA ALA A 4 -24.01 8.57 1.16
C ALA A 4 -22.74 8.81 0.33
N GLU A 5 -22.86 8.99 -0.99
CA GLU A 5 -21.75 9.30 -1.90
C GLU A 5 -21.13 10.68 -1.58
N HIS A 6 -21.96 11.63 -1.15
CA HIS A 6 -21.49 12.96 -0.74
C HIS A 6 -20.73 12.92 0.60
N LYS A 7 -21.16 12.10 1.56
CA LYS A 7 -20.49 11.94 2.86
C LYS A 7 -19.17 11.18 2.73
N GLU A 8 -19.13 10.17 1.86
CA GLU A 8 -17.93 9.42 1.51
C GLU A 8 -16.92 10.27 0.74
N LYS A 9 -17.37 11.11 -0.21
CA LYS A 9 -16.52 12.12 -0.87
C LYS A 9 -15.93 13.12 0.13
N LEU A 10 -16.73 13.67 1.05
CA LEU A 10 -16.25 14.66 2.02
C LEU A 10 -15.14 14.09 2.94
N SER A 11 -15.29 12.83 3.39
CA SER A 11 -14.29 12.09 4.18
C SER A 11 -12.92 12.00 3.51
N VAL A 12 -12.90 11.64 2.21
CA VAL A 12 -11.66 11.40 1.46
C VAL A 12 -10.90 12.71 1.19
N TYR A 13 -11.64 13.81 0.97
CA TYR A 13 -11.04 15.13 0.76
C TYR A 13 -10.31 15.65 2.00
N ASP A 14 -10.91 15.47 3.17
CA ASP A 14 -10.29 15.86 4.45
C ASP A 14 -9.04 15.03 4.73
N ALA A 15 -9.05 13.75 4.38
CA ALA A 15 -7.90 12.86 4.53
C ALA A 15 -6.66 13.28 3.70
N LEU A 16 -6.84 14.08 2.63
CA LEU A 16 -5.75 14.57 1.79
C LEU A 16 -5.10 15.86 2.33
N ALA A 17 -5.73 16.57 3.27
CA ALA A 17 -5.23 17.86 3.75
C ALA A 17 -3.79 17.79 4.33
N PRO A 18 -3.42 16.80 5.17
CA PRO A 18 -2.05 16.68 5.67
C PRO A 18 -1.03 16.44 4.54
N ILE A 19 -1.40 15.63 3.55
CA ILE A 19 -0.53 15.37 2.39
C ILE A 19 -0.36 16.64 1.56
N ARG A 20 -1.44 17.40 1.37
CA ARG A 20 -1.41 18.68 0.64
C ARG A 20 -0.45 19.66 1.31
N GLU A 21 -0.52 19.80 2.63
CA GLU A 21 0.38 20.66 3.41
C GLU A 21 1.85 20.25 3.21
N LYS A 22 2.16 18.96 3.24
CA LYS A 22 3.52 18.43 2.99
C LYS A 22 4.07 18.78 1.60
N ILE A 23 3.21 18.88 0.59
CA ILE A 23 3.64 19.09 -0.80
C ILE A 23 3.30 20.48 -1.35
N GLN A 24 2.71 21.39 -0.57
CA GLN A 24 2.20 22.68 -1.05
C GLN A 24 3.27 23.57 -1.70
N ALA A 25 4.54 23.42 -1.31
CA ALA A 25 5.66 24.15 -1.89
C ALA A 25 6.19 23.55 -3.22
N CYS A 26 5.48 22.59 -3.80
CA CYS A 26 5.83 21.94 -5.06
C CYS A 26 5.75 22.91 -6.25
N ILE A 27 6.88 23.10 -6.93
CA ILE A 27 7.01 23.95 -8.11
C ILE A 27 6.80 23.20 -9.44
N GLN A 28 6.28 21.96 -9.40
CA GLN A 28 5.99 21.15 -10.59
C GLN A 28 7.17 20.92 -11.55
N CYS A 29 8.42 20.92 -11.05
CA CYS A 29 9.64 20.78 -11.88
C CYS A 29 9.79 19.39 -12.57
N GLY A 30 9.17 18.33 -12.05
CA GLY A 30 9.22 17.00 -12.67
C GLY A 30 10.40 16.11 -12.30
N THR A 31 11.34 16.56 -11.47
CA THR A 31 12.49 15.74 -11.02
C THR A 31 12.07 14.40 -10.43
N CYS A 32 10.95 14.37 -9.70
CA CYS A 32 10.38 13.15 -9.13
C CYS A 32 9.94 12.13 -10.20
N SER A 33 9.43 12.60 -11.34
CA SER A 33 8.98 11.74 -12.44
C SER A 33 10.17 11.19 -13.20
N GLY A 34 11.14 12.05 -13.58
CA GLY A 34 12.36 11.61 -14.25
C GLY A 34 13.26 10.72 -13.38
N SER A 35 13.12 10.76 -12.05
CA SER A 35 13.87 9.89 -11.14
C SER A 35 13.14 8.59 -10.80
N CYS A 36 11.87 8.43 -11.17
CA CYS A 36 11.09 7.28 -10.76
C CYS A 36 11.40 6.07 -11.64
N PRO A 37 11.92 4.95 -11.09
CA PRO A 37 12.21 3.77 -11.89
C PRO A 37 10.95 3.06 -12.39
N ASN A 38 9.80 3.32 -11.75
CA ASN A 38 8.53 2.66 -12.05
C ASN A 38 7.62 3.50 -12.96
N GLU A 39 8.06 4.68 -13.40
CA GLU A 39 7.22 5.61 -14.17
C GLU A 39 6.59 4.96 -15.40
N PHE A 40 7.35 4.14 -16.13
CA PHE A 40 6.89 3.42 -17.33
C PHE A 40 5.70 2.49 -17.09
N ALA A 41 5.47 2.06 -15.85
CA ALA A 41 4.37 1.17 -15.46
C ALA A 41 3.19 1.92 -14.85
N MET A 42 3.35 3.21 -14.55
CA MET A 42 2.32 4.08 -13.99
C MET A 42 1.35 4.54 -15.07
N ASP A 43 0.13 4.87 -14.67
CA ASP A 43 -0.90 5.49 -15.49
C ASP A 43 -0.77 7.01 -15.56
N MET A 44 -0.11 7.61 -14.58
CA MET A 44 0.31 9.00 -14.62
C MET A 44 1.66 9.17 -13.91
N THR A 45 2.37 10.23 -14.26
CA THR A 45 3.65 10.50 -13.61
C THR A 45 3.44 10.98 -12.16
N PRO A 46 4.43 10.78 -11.26
CA PRO A 46 4.38 11.35 -9.91
C PRO A 46 4.12 12.87 -9.91
N ARG A 47 4.68 13.62 -10.87
CA ARG A 47 4.42 15.07 -11.00
C ARG A 47 2.95 15.35 -11.25
N HIS A 48 2.33 14.60 -12.17
CA HIS A 48 0.92 14.74 -12.49
C HIS A 48 0.06 14.44 -11.25
N LEU A 49 0.32 13.34 -10.54
CA LEU A 49 -0.38 13.01 -9.29
C LEU A 49 -0.32 14.15 -8.26
N TRP A 50 0.86 14.76 -8.07
CA TRP A 50 1.00 15.91 -7.16
C TRP A 50 0.22 17.15 -7.63
N ARG A 51 0.11 17.37 -8.94
CA ARG A 51 -0.72 18.45 -9.47
C ARG A 51 -2.19 18.23 -9.15
N LEU A 52 -2.71 17.01 -9.34
CA LEU A 52 -4.08 16.64 -8.99
C LEU A 52 -4.32 16.86 -7.49
N LEU A 53 -3.36 16.48 -6.64
CA LEU A 53 -3.47 16.64 -5.19
C LEU A 53 -3.58 18.11 -4.77
N LEU A 54 -2.74 18.97 -5.34
CA LEU A 54 -2.78 20.42 -5.10
C LEU A 54 -4.07 21.07 -5.61
N MET A 55 -4.66 20.54 -6.68
CA MET A 55 -5.95 21.00 -7.21
C MET A 55 -7.15 20.42 -6.46
N GLY A 56 -6.93 19.50 -5.51
CA GLY A 56 -8.02 18.82 -4.81
C GLY A 56 -8.81 17.87 -5.71
N GLN A 57 -8.17 17.19 -6.65
CA GLN A 57 -8.81 16.17 -7.47
C GLN A 57 -8.64 14.78 -6.85
N ALA A 58 -9.30 14.56 -5.72
CA ALA A 58 -9.15 13.32 -4.94
C ALA A 58 -9.59 12.07 -5.71
N GLU A 59 -10.69 12.17 -6.46
CA GLU A 59 -11.25 11.07 -7.24
C GLU A 59 -10.25 10.56 -8.29
N ASP A 60 -9.60 11.47 -9.03
CA ASP A 60 -8.60 11.11 -10.04
C ASP A 60 -7.35 10.46 -9.43
N ILE A 61 -6.93 10.91 -8.25
CA ILE A 61 -5.80 10.33 -7.50
C ILE A 61 -6.13 8.89 -7.10
N PHE A 62 -7.30 8.66 -6.53
CA PHE A 62 -7.68 7.35 -6.01
C PHE A 62 -8.19 6.39 -7.09
N HIS A 63 -8.49 6.86 -8.29
CA HIS A 63 -8.60 5.98 -9.47
C HIS A 63 -7.25 5.57 -10.06
N SER A 64 -6.16 6.22 -9.66
CA SER A 64 -4.84 5.99 -10.25
C SER A 64 -4.03 4.89 -9.59
N LYS A 65 -3.38 4.03 -10.39
CA LYS A 65 -2.43 3.01 -9.88
C LYS A 65 -1.07 3.61 -9.47
N THR A 66 -0.81 4.88 -9.75
CA THR A 66 0.50 5.52 -9.58
C THR A 66 1.04 5.42 -8.15
N PHE A 67 0.26 5.84 -7.15
CA PHE A 67 0.74 5.80 -5.76
C PHE A 67 0.93 4.36 -5.26
N MET A 68 0.12 3.41 -5.72
CA MET A 68 0.26 1.99 -5.39
C MET A 68 1.54 1.37 -5.95
N LEU A 69 1.94 1.78 -7.17
CA LEU A 69 3.17 1.34 -7.82
C LEU A 69 4.45 1.98 -7.27
N CYS A 70 4.35 2.94 -6.35
CA CYS A 70 5.52 3.49 -5.67
C CYS A 70 6.28 2.38 -4.91
N SER A 71 7.56 2.18 -5.20
CA SER A 71 8.42 1.21 -4.52
C SER A 71 9.05 1.73 -3.22
N ALA A 72 8.74 2.97 -2.83
CA ALA A 72 9.38 3.67 -1.71
C ALA A 72 10.92 3.66 -1.78
N CYS A 73 11.49 3.86 -2.98
CA CYS A 73 12.94 3.90 -3.20
C CYS A 73 13.62 5.22 -2.81
N TYR A 74 12.87 6.22 -2.33
CA TYR A 74 13.34 7.54 -1.86
C TYR A 74 14.01 8.48 -2.87
N TYR A 75 14.29 8.07 -4.11
CA TYR A 75 14.93 8.95 -5.11
C TYR A 75 14.21 10.29 -5.32
N CYS A 76 12.88 10.27 -5.40
CA CYS A 76 12.09 11.48 -5.62
C CYS A 76 12.17 12.47 -4.44
N THR A 77 12.22 11.97 -3.21
CA THR A 77 12.41 12.79 -2.01
C THR A 77 13.81 13.39 -2.00
N LEU A 78 14.84 12.57 -2.20
CA LEU A 78 16.24 12.99 -2.12
C LEU A 78 16.63 14.00 -3.21
N ARG A 79 16.03 13.90 -4.40
CA ARG A 79 16.33 14.78 -5.54
C ARG A 79 15.37 15.96 -5.65
N CYS A 80 14.38 16.10 -4.76
CA CYS A 80 13.45 17.21 -4.84
C CYS A 80 14.18 18.53 -4.54
N PRO A 81 14.21 19.52 -5.46
CA PRO A 81 14.87 20.81 -5.20
C PRO A 81 14.14 21.65 -4.13
N ARG A 82 12.92 21.25 -3.76
CA ARG A 82 12.12 21.87 -2.69
C ARG A 82 12.16 21.08 -1.37
N GLY A 83 12.89 19.97 -1.33
CA GLY A 83 13.03 19.14 -0.11
C GLY A 83 11.73 18.47 0.34
N LEU A 84 10.79 18.22 -0.57
CA LEU A 84 9.47 17.69 -0.20
C LEU A 84 9.54 16.20 0.18
N PRO A 85 8.79 15.74 1.20
CA PRO A 85 8.77 14.34 1.65
C PRO A 85 7.87 13.46 0.74
N LEU A 86 8.17 13.42 -0.56
CA LEU A 86 7.31 12.80 -1.59
C LEU A 86 7.07 11.31 -1.38
N THR A 87 8.08 10.58 -0.88
CA THR A 87 7.96 9.14 -0.60
C THR A 87 7.00 8.85 0.54
N GLU A 88 7.04 9.68 1.59
CA GLU A 88 6.12 9.58 2.73
C GLU A 88 4.69 9.92 2.30
N ALA A 89 4.52 11.01 1.53
CA ALA A 89 3.23 11.38 0.94
C ALA A 89 2.62 10.26 0.08
N MET A 90 3.43 9.54 -0.71
CA MET A 90 2.96 8.36 -1.45
C MET A 90 2.51 7.23 -0.51
N GLY A 91 3.22 7.03 0.59
CA GLY A 91 2.85 6.06 1.64
C GLY A 91 1.52 6.42 2.30
N GLU A 92 1.28 7.70 2.59
CA GLU A 92 0.03 8.19 3.16
C GLU A 92 -1.16 7.97 2.21
N LEU A 93 -0.99 8.19 0.91
CA LEU A 93 -2.01 7.85 -0.09
C LEU A 93 -2.35 6.35 -0.06
N LYS A 94 -1.35 5.47 0.05
CA LYS A 94 -1.59 4.01 0.21
C LYS A 94 -2.36 3.70 1.50
N GLN A 95 -2.02 4.36 2.60
CA GLN A 95 -2.70 4.18 3.88
C GLN A 95 -4.15 4.66 3.84
N ILE A 96 -4.44 5.79 3.17
CA ILE A 96 -5.81 6.27 2.98
C ILE A 96 -6.58 5.24 2.15
N ALA A 97 -6.05 4.81 1.00
CA ALA A 97 -6.70 3.81 0.16
C ALA A 97 -7.00 2.49 0.91
N ALA A 98 -6.10 2.08 1.82
CA ALA A 98 -6.29 0.90 2.66
C ALA A 98 -7.32 1.11 3.79
N ARG A 99 -7.37 2.30 4.40
CA ARG A 99 -8.32 2.65 5.46
C ARG A 99 -9.75 2.77 4.93
N GLU A 100 -9.91 3.44 3.79
CA GLU A 100 -11.20 3.64 3.12
C GLU A 100 -11.69 2.38 2.36
N ASN A 101 -10.91 1.28 2.36
CA ASN A 101 -11.21 0.03 1.67
C ASN A 101 -11.64 0.21 0.20
N LEU A 102 -10.94 1.09 -0.51
CA LEU A 102 -11.25 1.41 -1.89
C LEU A 102 -11.21 0.15 -2.77
N VAL A 103 -12.33 -0.12 -3.44
CA VAL A 103 -12.56 -1.35 -4.21
C VAL A 103 -11.41 -1.70 -5.18
N PRO A 104 -10.85 -0.75 -5.95
CA PRO A 104 -9.75 -1.04 -6.89
C PRO A 104 -8.50 -1.62 -6.22
N TYR A 105 -8.28 -1.35 -4.93
CA TYR A 105 -7.07 -1.75 -4.22
C TYR A 105 -7.28 -2.91 -3.25
N ASN A 106 -8.49 -3.45 -3.16
CA ASN A 106 -8.82 -4.54 -2.24
C ASN A 106 -7.88 -5.75 -2.37
N GLN A 107 -7.48 -6.10 -3.60
CA GLN A 107 -6.53 -7.20 -3.81
C GLN A 107 -5.18 -6.89 -3.16
N SER A 108 -4.61 -5.72 -3.44
CA SER A 108 -3.32 -5.28 -2.89
C SER A 108 -3.39 -5.15 -1.37
N VAL A 109 -4.45 -4.54 -0.84
CA VAL A 109 -4.66 -4.37 0.61
C VAL A 109 -4.75 -5.74 1.29
N ARG A 110 -5.51 -6.69 0.73
CA ARG A 110 -5.58 -8.06 1.26
C ARG A 110 -4.23 -8.77 1.23
N PHE A 111 -3.48 -8.63 0.13
CA PHE A 111 -2.14 -9.18 0.01
C PHE A 111 -1.21 -8.64 1.11
N TYR A 112 -1.13 -7.33 1.29
CA TYR A 112 -0.31 -6.72 2.33
C TYR A 112 -0.76 -7.12 3.74
N LYS A 113 -2.07 -7.18 4.01
CA LYS A 113 -2.58 -7.64 5.30
C LYS A 113 -2.16 -9.08 5.60
N SER A 114 -2.36 -10.01 4.66
CA SER A 114 -1.93 -11.41 4.83
C SER A 114 -0.40 -11.54 4.96
N PHE A 115 0.36 -10.72 4.24
CA PHE A 115 1.83 -10.71 4.32
C PHE A 115 2.30 -10.26 5.70
N MET A 116 1.82 -9.10 6.16
CA MET A 116 2.20 -8.54 7.46
C MET A 116 1.76 -9.43 8.61
N GLU A 117 0.63 -10.11 8.47
CA GLU A 117 0.14 -11.07 9.45
C GLU A 117 1.06 -12.30 9.57
N SER A 118 1.58 -12.82 8.44
CA SER A 118 2.58 -13.88 8.46
C SER A 118 3.87 -13.42 9.16
N VAL A 119 4.34 -12.21 8.85
CA VAL A 119 5.51 -11.60 9.51
C VAL A 119 5.26 -11.40 11.01
N ARG A 120 4.06 -10.96 11.41
CA ARG A 120 3.70 -10.75 12.81
C ARG A 120 3.76 -12.06 13.60
N ARG A 121 3.18 -13.14 13.08
CA ARG A 121 3.12 -14.44 13.76
C ARG A 121 4.44 -15.17 13.83
N HIS A 122 5.29 -15.01 12.81
CA HIS A 122 6.45 -15.91 12.61
C HIS A 122 7.79 -15.19 12.55
N GLY A 123 7.81 -13.86 12.54
CA GLY A 123 9.03 -13.06 12.33
C GLY A 123 9.61 -13.15 10.91
N ARG A 124 9.01 -13.97 10.04
CA ARG A 124 9.36 -14.17 8.63
C ARG A 124 8.10 -14.51 7.84
N VAL A 125 8.19 -14.48 6.52
CA VAL A 125 7.10 -14.95 5.66
C VAL A 125 7.14 -16.47 5.64
N GLN A 126 5.99 -17.10 5.92
CA GLN A 126 5.78 -18.52 5.67
C GLN A 126 4.93 -18.65 4.41
N GLU A 127 5.57 -18.91 3.26
CA GLU A 127 4.99 -18.70 1.93
C GLU A 127 3.69 -19.48 1.72
N MET A 128 3.61 -20.72 2.20
CA MET A 128 2.43 -21.56 2.03
C MET A 128 1.22 -21.04 2.82
N GLU A 129 1.42 -20.73 4.10
CA GLU A 129 0.38 -20.16 4.95
C GLU A 129 -0.05 -18.78 4.42
N PHE A 130 0.92 -17.92 4.11
CA PHE A 130 0.67 -16.61 3.54
C PHE A 130 -0.21 -16.68 2.29
N MET A 131 0.16 -17.51 1.31
CA MET A 131 -0.61 -17.64 0.07
C MET A 131 -1.98 -18.26 0.32
N THR A 132 -2.09 -19.23 1.22
CA THR A 132 -3.37 -19.86 1.59
C THR A 132 -4.33 -18.85 2.22
N LEU A 133 -3.85 -18.06 3.19
CA LEU A 133 -4.64 -17.04 3.85
C LEU A 133 -5.01 -15.89 2.90
N TYR A 134 -4.08 -15.48 2.04
CA TYR A 134 -4.36 -14.49 1.00
C TYR A 134 -5.47 -14.97 0.06
N PHE A 135 -5.36 -16.17 -0.49
CA PHE A 135 -6.38 -16.72 -1.39
C PHE A 135 -7.73 -16.92 -0.70
N ALA A 136 -7.75 -17.39 0.56
CA ALA A 136 -8.97 -17.48 1.36
C ALA A 136 -9.62 -16.09 1.55
N SER A 137 -8.80 -15.05 1.79
CA SER A 137 -9.29 -13.68 1.95
C SER A 137 -9.88 -13.10 0.66
N MET A 138 -9.49 -13.59 -0.52
CA MET A 138 -9.98 -13.10 -1.81
C MET A 138 -11.40 -13.55 -2.15
N LYS A 139 -12.00 -14.47 -1.38
CA LYS A 139 -13.37 -14.99 -1.56
C LYS A 139 -13.67 -15.52 -2.99
N SER A 140 -12.64 -15.97 -3.72
CA SER A 140 -12.78 -16.53 -5.06
C SER A 140 -12.19 -17.94 -5.11
N PRO A 141 -13.02 -19.00 -5.21
CA PRO A 141 -12.55 -20.39 -5.15
C PRO A 141 -11.70 -20.79 -6.36
N PHE A 142 -11.81 -20.10 -7.49
CA PHE A 142 -11.06 -20.39 -8.72
C PHE A 142 -9.70 -19.70 -8.79
N LEU A 143 -9.47 -18.66 -7.98
CA LEU A 143 -8.22 -17.90 -8.01
C LEU A 143 -6.97 -18.75 -7.71
N PRO A 144 -6.97 -19.66 -6.71
CA PRO A 144 -5.84 -20.56 -6.46
C PRO A 144 -5.48 -21.44 -7.66
N LEU A 145 -6.49 -21.93 -8.40
CA LEU A 145 -6.28 -22.80 -9.55
C LEU A 145 -5.48 -22.09 -10.64
N ARG A 146 -5.70 -20.78 -10.81
CA ARG A 146 -4.93 -19.96 -11.76
C ARG A 146 -3.43 -19.92 -11.43
N PHE A 147 -3.08 -20.00 -10.14
CA PHE A 147 -1.70 -20.00 -9.67
C PHE A 147 -1.12 -21.40 -9.45
N ALA A 148 -1.92 -22.46 -9.58
CA ALA A 148 -1.48 -23.84 -9.36
C ALA A 148 -0.26 -24.24 -10.21
N PRO A 149 -0.13 -23.90 -11.51
CA PRO A 149 1.06 -24.24 -12.29
C PRO A 149 2.34 -23.59 -11.75
N LEU A 150 2.25 -22.35 -11.26
CA LEU A 150 3.39 -21.67 -10.63
C LEU A 150 3.70 -22.29 -9.26
N GLY A 151 2.67 -22.57 -8.46
CA GLY A 151 2.80 -23.23 -7.16
C GLY A 151 3.52 -24.58 -7.28
N LEU A 152 3.08 -25.44 -8.21
CA LEU A 152 3.72 -26.73 -8.47
C LEU A 152 5.19 -26.60 -8.86
N ARG A 153 5.54 -25.62 -9.72
CA ARG A 153 6.95 -25.36 -10.07
C ARG A 153 7.77 -24.92 -8.86
N LEU A 154 7.24 -24.06 -8.01
CA LEU A 154 7.93 -23.60 -6.81
C LEU A 154 8.11 -24.73 -5.78
N MET A 155 7.08 -25.56 -5.58
CA MET A 155 7.15 -26.75 -4.72
C MET A 155 8.15 -27.78 -5.25
N SER A 156 8.16 -28.04 -6.57
CA SER A 156 9.12 -28.97 -7.19
C SER A 156 10.58 -28.54 -7.01
N LYS A 157 10.82 -27.23 -6.80
CA LYS A 157 12.13 -26.65 -6.53
C LYS A 157 12.41 -26.45 -5.03
N GLY A 158 11.54 -26.94 -4.14
CA GLY A 158 11.66 -26.77 -2.70
C GLY A 158 11.56 -25.31 -2.21
N LYS A 159 11.06 -24.38 -3.04
CA LYS A 159 10.93 -22.95 -2.70
C LYS A 159 9.68 -22.63 -1.90
N VAL A 160 8.71 -23.56 -1.89
CA VAL A 160 7.46 -23.46 -1.12
C VAL A 160 7.22 -24.83 -0.50
N HIS A 161 7.09 -24.87 0.82
CA HIS A 161 6.85 -26.11 1.55
C HIS A 161 5.36 -26.45 1.59
N LEU A 162 4.99 -27.72 1.46
CA LEU A 162 3.60 -28.19 1.53
C LEU A 162 2.97 -28.07 2.93
N HIS A 163 3.79 -27.93 3.97
CA HIS A 163 3.34 -27.79 5.34
C HIS A 163 2.74 -26.40 5.59
N ILE A 164 1.55 -26.35 6.19
CA ILE A 164 0.94 -25.11 6.68
C ILE A 164 1.19 -25.04 8.19
N PRO A 165 2.18 -24.27 8.67
CA PRO A 165 2.38 -24.06 10.09
C PRO A 165 1.29 -23.13 10.61
N LEU A 166 0.24 -23.71 11.20
CA LEU A 166 -0.88 -22.96 11.82
C LEU A 166 -0.58 -22.55 13.28
N GLN A 167 0.61 -22.85 13.80
CA GLN A 167 1.02 -22.54 15.17
C GLN A 167 1.86 -21.27 15.21
N ASN A 168 1.69 -20.47 16.26
CA ASN A 168 2.52 -19.29 16.51
C ASN A 168 3.97 -19.72 16.79
N ASP A 169 4.91 -19.13 16.07
CA ASP A 169 6.34 -19.37 16.26
C ASP A 169 6.82 -18.69 17.56
N PRO A 170 7.74 -19.29 18.32
CA PRO A 170 8.46 -18.60 19.39
C PRO A 170 9.08 -17.26 18.96
N ASN A 171 9.39 -17.08 17.68
CA ASN A 171 9.93 -15.86 17.09
C ASN A 171 8.86 -14.84 16.64
N SER A 172 7.64 -14.94 17.18
CA SER A 172 6.58 -13.97 16.92
C SER A 172 7.02 -12.53 17.21
N LEU A 173 6.66 -11.62 16.31
CA LEU A 173 6.92 -10.19 16.44
C LEU A 173 5.74 -9.44 17.07
N ASP A 174 4.75 -10.14 17.64
CA ASP A 174 3.53 -9.52 18.17
C ASP A 174 3.81 -8.36 19.15
N ALA A 175 4.82 -8.50 20.02
CA ALA A 175 5.22 -7.46 20.95
C ALA A 175 5.70 -6.17 20.23
N VAL A 176 6.44 -6.32 19.13
CA VAL A 176 6.93 -5.19 18.31
C VAL A 176 5.75 -4.49 17.63
N PHE A 177 4.82 -5.26 17.06
CA PHE A 177 3.63 -4.69 16.42
C PHE A 177 2.73 -3.98 17.41
N ARG A 178 2.46 -4.59 18.58
CA ARG A 178 1.70 -3.94 19.65
C ARG A 178 2.35 -2.62 20.08
N LYS A 179 3.67 -2.59 20.20
CA LYS A 179 4.39 -1.36 20.55
C LYS A 179 4.26 -0.29 19.46
N ALA A 180 4.34 -0.68 18.19
CA ALA A 180 4.14 0.25 17.08
C ALA A 180 2.73 0.84 17.09
N GLU A 181 1.70 0.01 17.32
CA GLU A 181 0.30 0.46 17.44
C GLU A 181 0.10 1.45 18.60
N GLU A 182 0.75 1.21 19.75
CA GLU A 182 0.76 2.18 20.87
C GLU A 182 1.36 3.53 20.45
N MET A 183 2.51 3.51 19.76
CA MET A 183 3.19 4.72 19.30
C MET A 183 2.37 5.48 18.26
N GLU A 184 1.67 4.78 17.37
CA GLU A 184 0.78 5.39 16.38
C GLU A 184 -0.43 6.06 17.02
N LYS A 185 -1.05 5.45 18.04
CA LYS A 185 -2.15 6.07 18.81
C LYS A 185 -1.72 7.37 19.47
N VAL A 186 -0.56 7.37 20.13
CA VAL A 186 0.00 8.58 20.76
C VAL A 186 0.28 9.68 19.73
N ARG A 187 0.65 9.32 18.49
CA ARG A 187 0.85 10.29 17.40
C ARG A 187 -0.47 10.83 16.84
N SER A 188 -1.54 10.04 16.80
CA SER A 188 -2.86 10.48 16.31
C SER A 188 -3.63 11.37 17.28
N GLU A 189 -3.26 11.36 18.56
CA GLU A 189 -3.88 12.18 19.62
C GLU A 189 -3.22 13.58 19.76
N LYS A 190 -2.11 13.82 19.05
CA LYS A 190 -1.42 15.12 18.99
C LYS A 190 -1.77 15.85 17.70
#